data_AF-A0A519V5S2-F1
#
_entry.id   AF-A0A519V5S2-F1
#
_cell.length_a   1.000
_cell.length_b   1.000
_cell.length_c   1.000
_cell.angle_alpha   90.00
_cell.angle_beta   90.00
_cell.angle_gamma   90.00
#
_symmetry.space_group_name_H-M   'P 1'
#
loop_
_entity.id
_entity.type
_entity.pdbx_description
1 polymer ?
#
loop_
_entity_poly.entity_id
_entity_poly.type
_entity_poly.pdbx_seq_one_letter_code
_entity_poly.pdbx_strand_id
1 'polypeptide(L)' 'MLLQNKSVAIVGGGPGGLTLAKLLQLKGVDVKVYERDLNKDGRIQGSTLDLHAESGLAA' A
#
# COMPACT_ATOMS: atom_id res chain seq x y z
N MET A 1 -13.40 13.00 -11.62
CA MET A 1 -12.94 11.96 -10.66
C MET A 1 -11.95 12.61 -9.69
N LEU A 2 -11.94 12.26 -8.39
CA LEU A 2 -10.85 12.68 -7.48
C LEU A 2 -9.53 12.15 -8.06
N LEU A 3 -8.56 13.02 -8.32
CA LEU A 3 -7.22 12.70 -8.89
C LEU A 3 -7.12 12.51 -10.42
N GLN A 4 -8.09 12.97 -11.21
CA GLN A 4 -7.97 12.94 -12.67
C GLN A 4 -6.76 13.77 -13.17
N ASN A 5 -5.99 13.23 -14.12
CA ASN A 5 -4.75 13.81 -14.65
C ASN A 5 -3.66 14.08 -13.59
N LYS A 6 -3.67 13.32 -12.49
CA LYS A 6 -2.62 13.33 -11.47
C LYS A 6 -2.09 11.92 -11.27
N SER A 7 -0.81 11.80 -10.94
CA SER A 7 -0.19 10.56 -10.49
C SER A 7 0.05 10.60 -8.98
N VAL A 8 -0.07 9.44 -8.33
CA VAL A 8 0.15 9.27 -6.89
C VAL A 8 1.44 8.47 -6.67
N ALA A 9 2.35 9.02 -5.87
CA ALA A 9 3.50 8.30 -5.36
C ALA A 9 3.28 7.92 -3.89
N ILE A 10 3.34 6.63 -3.58
CA ILE A 10 3.31 6.10 -2.21
C ILE A 10 4.74 5.73 -1.83
N VAL A 11 5.23 6.27 -0.72
CA VAL A 11 6.55 5.94 -0.16
C VAL A 11 6.36 4.91 0.94
N GLY A 12 6.81 3.67 0.71
CA GLY A 12 6.64 2.52 1.59
C GLY A 12 5.70 1.46 1.00
N GLY A 13 6.24 0.27 0.78
CA GLY A 13 5.58 -0.96 0.34
C GLY A 13 5.20 -1.91 1.47
N GLY A 14 4.96 -1.37 2.68
CA GLY A 14 4.37 -2.12 3.78
C GLY A 14 2.87 -2.42 3.57
N PRO A 15 2.22 -3.13 4.50
CA PRO A 15 0.82 -3.54 4.36
C PRO A 15 -0.13 -2.36 4.14
N GLY A 16 0.03 -1.25 4.86
CA GLY A 16 -0.79 -0.04 4.66
C GLY A 16 -0.58 0.61 3.29
N GLY A 17 0.67 0.78 2.86
CA GLY A 17 1.02 1.38 1.58
C GLY A 17 0.53 0.56 0.38
N LEU A 18 0.71 -0.77 0.41
CA LEU A 18 0.21 -1.67 -0.63
C LEU A 18 -1.32 -1.75 -0.65
N THR A 19 -1.96 -1.70 0.52
CA THR A 19 -3.43 -1.66 0.61
C THR A 19 -3.99 -0.38 -0.02
N LEU A 20 -3.42 0.78 0.30
CA LEU A 20 -3.80 2.05 -0.31
C LEU A 20 -3.58 2.03 -1.83
N ALA A 21 -2.42 1.56 -2.29
CA ALA A 21 -2.12 1.43 -3.71
C ALA A 21 -3.18 0.60 -4.44
N LYS A 22 -3.59 -0.53 -3.84
CA LYS A 22 -4.63 -1.39 -4.41
C LYS A 22 -5.98 -0.68 -4.51
N LEU A 23 -6.39 0.02 -3.46
CA LEU A 23 -7.66 0.76 -3.45
C LEU A 23 -7.68 1.89 -4.48
N LEU A 24 -6.59 2.64 -4.63
CA LEU A 24 -6.44 3.69 -5.64
C LEU A 24 -6.47 3.10 -7.06
N GLN A 25 -5.75 2.01 -7.29
CA GLN A 25 -5.74 1.31 -8.59
C GLN A 25 -7.15 0.81 -8.97
N LEU A 26 -7.92 0.26 -8.01
CA LEU A 26 -9.32 -0.15 -8.25
C LEU A 26 -10.24 1.02 -8.61
N LYS A 27 -9.88 2.25 -8.22
CA LYS A 27 -10.57 3.47 -8.60
C LYS A 27 -10.01 4.10 -9.89
N GLY A 28 -9.12 3.42 -10.62
CA GLY A 28 -8.56 3.92 -11.88
C GLY A 28 -7.53 5.04 -11.73
N VAL A 29 -6.96 5.21 -10.54
CA VAL A 29 -5.93 6.22 -10.27
C VAL A 29 -4.56 5.69 -10.73
N ASP A 30 -3.77 6.54 -11.38
CA ASP A 30 -2.36 6.26 -11.67
C ASP A 30 -1.54 6.33 -10.38
N VAL A 31 -1.04 5.18 -9.92
CA VAL A 31 -0.36 5.04 -8.62
C VAL A 31 0.92 4.23 -8.75
N LYS A 32 1.97 4.68 -8.09
CA LYS A 32 3.28 4.01 -8.00
C LYS A 32 3.75 3.94 -6.56
N VAL A 33 4.24 2.76 -6.16
CA VAL A 33 4.81 2.52 -4.83
C VAL A 33 6.33 2.49 -4.95
N TYR A 34 7.00 3.22 -4.07
CA TYR A 34 8.46 3.20 -3.90
C TYR A 34 8.78 2.55 -2.57
N GLU A 35 9.49 1.43 -2.61
CA GLU A 35 9.95 0.68 -1.44
C GLU A 35 11.47 0.71 -1.40
N ARG A 36 12.02 0.74 -0.18
CA ARG A 36 13.45 0.71 0.10
C ARG A 36 14.04 -0.67 -0.18
N ASP A 37 13.28 -1.74 0.03
CA ASP A 37 13.74 -3.11 -0.25
C ASP A 37 14.14 -3.26 -1.73
N LEU A 38 15.27 -3.94 -1.96
CA LEU A 38 15.86 -4.11 -3.30
C LEU A 38 14.90 -4.79 -4.29
N ASN A 39 14.10 -5.74 -3.79
CA ASN A 39 13.12 -6.49 -4.56
C ASN A 39 12.07 -7.10 -3.62
N LYS A 40 11.05 -7.76 -4.19
CA LYS A 40 9.92 -8.37 -3.45
C LYS A 40 10.32 -9.41 -2.39
N ASP A 41 11.50 -10.01 -2.55
CA ASP A 41 12.08 -11.05 -1.68
C ASP A 41 13.08 -10.45 -0.66
N GLY A 42 13.34 -9.13 -0.72
CA GLY A 42 14.21 -8.41 0.21
C GLY A 42 13.60 -8.13 1.58
N ARG A 43 12.30 -8.41 1.75
CA ARG A 43 11.59 -8.20 3.01
C ARG A 43 12.17 -9.08 4.11
N ILE A 44 12.47 -8.48 5.25
CA ILE A 44 12.86 -9.21 6.45
C ILE A 44 11.61 -9.95 6.98
N GLN A 45 11.76 -11.25 7.23
CA GLN A 45 10.68 -12.05 7.81
C GLN A 45 10.36 -11.55 9.22
N GLY A 46 9.10 -11.15 9.42
CA GLY A 46 8.55 -10.73 10.71
C GLY A 46 7.70 -11.83 11.35
N SER A 47 6.94 -11.44 12.38
CA SER A 47 5.88 -12.26 12.94
C SER A 47 4.61 -12.20 12.07
N THR A 48 3.63 -13.06 12.35
CA THR A 48 2.32 -13.01 11.71
C THR A 48 1.55 -11.75 12.13
N LEU A 49 0.71 -11.24 11.22
CA LEU A 49 -0.25 -10.18 11.48
C LEU A 49 -1.67 -10.75 11.50
N ASP A 50 -2.49 -10.27 12.43
CA ASP A 50 -3.93 -10.51 12.52
C ASP A 50 -4.71 -9.34 11.92
N LEU A 51 -5.85 -9.65 11.28
CA LEU A 51 -6.74 -8.66 10.70
C LEU A 51 -8.07 -8.69 11.45
N HIS A 52 -8.40 -7.59 12.09
CA HIS A 52 -9.64 -7.43 12.85
C HIS A 52 -10.59 -6.49 12.12
N ALA A 53 -11.86 -6.88 12.00
CA ALA A 53 -12.88 -6.07 11.36
C ALA A 53 -13.06 -4.71 12.05
N GLU A 54 -13.04 -4.69 13.38
CA GLU A 54 -13.37 -3.50 14.17
C GLU A 54 -12.17 -2.59 14.44
N SER A 55 -10.95 -3.14 14.52
CA SER A 55 -9.75 -2.39 14.90
C SER A 55 -8.72 -2.24 13.79
N GLY A 56 -8.87 -2.90 12.64
CA GLY A 56 -7.86 -2.92 11.59
C GLY A 56 -7.56 -1.56 10.93
N LEU A 57 -8.50 -0.60 10.99
CA LEU A 57 -8.32 0.76 10.49
C LEU A 57 -7.82 1.74 11.58
N ALA A 58 -8.02 1.39 12.86
CA ALA A 58 -7.66 2.22 14.00
C ALA A 58 -6.25 1.94 14.56
N ALA A 59 -5.60 0.89 14.05
CA ALA A 59 -4.26 0.44 14.45
C ALA A 59 -3.15 1.21 13.74
#